data_AF-A0A7Y7NZ78-F1
#
_entry.id   AF-A0A7Y7NZ78-F1
#
_cell.length_a   1.000
_cell.length_b   1.000
_cell.length_c   1.000
_cell.angle_alpha   90.00
_cell.angle_beta   90.00
_cell.angle_gamma   90.00
#
_symmetry.space_group_name_H-M   'P 1'
#
loop_
_entity.id
_entity.type
_entity.pdbx_description
1 polymer ?
#
loop_
_entity_poly.entity_id
_entity_poly.type
_entity_poly.pdbx_seq_one_letter_code
_entity_poly.pdbx_strand_id
1 'polypeptide(L)'
;MMTTETQENKINIDQAIERLTSNSHGLNSCWHAFVNEEYGDNYSENRNDLVDIITMVDYIVGNLKEGKTSDFKGIFEAAEQILEDGDDTAREFIIVGLLEGLQNNCGLENINYHTGFDQWLNPKTKKTWDGLIYLWESNDSMEEKHEKLKDFKI
;
A
#
# COMPACT_ATOMS: atom_id res chain seq x y z
N MET A 1 21.41 13.40 -22.93
CA MET A 1 20.36 14.26 -22.35
C MET A 1 19.11 13.41 -22.23
N MET A 2 18.83 12.87 -21.03
CA MET A 2 17.53 12.26 -20.75
C MET A 2 16.54 13.38 -20.47
N THR A 3 15.38 13.29 -21.11
CA THR A 3 14.33 14.30 -21.13
C THR A 3 13.70 14.48 -19.75
N THR A 4 13.74 15.71 -19.25
CA THR A 4 13.09 16.20 -18.03
C THR A 4 11.55 16.20 -18.09
N GLU A 5 10.95 15.76 -19.20
CA GLU A 5 9.49 15.79 -19.43
C GLU A 5 8.72 14.61 -18.81
N THR A 6 9.40 13.62 -18.20
CA THR A 6 8.73 12.37 -17.76
C THR A 6 8.26 12.37 -16.30
N GLN A 7 8.47 13.46 -15.56
CA GLN A 7 8.20 13.53 -14.11
C GLN A 7 6.93 14.31 -13.75
N GLU A 8 6.41 15.17 -14.65
CA GLU A 8 5.24 16.04 -14.36
C GLU A 8 3.87 15.33 -14.36
N ASN A 9 3.76 14.07 -14.80
CA ASN A 9 2.48 13.35 -14.90
C ASN A 9 2.36 12.11 -14.01
N LYS A 10 3.33 11.86 -13.13
CA LYS A 10 3.29 10.69 -12.24
C LYS A 10 2.39 10.96 -11.02
N ILE A 11 1.76 9.90 -10.51
CA ILE A 11 0.99 9.98 -9.27
C ILE A 11 1.97 10.27 -8.13
N ASN A 12 1.84 11.45 -7.51
CA ASN A 12 2.62 11.79 -6.32
C ASN A 12 1.94 11.23 -5.06
N ILE A 13 2.59 11.44 -3.90
CA ILE A 13 2.11 10.90 -2.64
C ILE A 13 0.73 11.43 -2.21
N ASP A 14 0.43 12.70 -2.46
CA ASP A 14 -0.88 13.30 -2.13
C ASP A 14 -1.99 12.64 -2.95
N GLN A 15 -1.74 12.50 -4.26
CA GLN A 15 -2.65 11.83 -5.18
C GLN A 15 -2.79 10.34 -4.86
N ALA A 16 -1.76 9.69 -4.34
CA ALA A 16 -1.82 8.30 -3.89
C ALA A 16 -2.77 8.14 -2.69
N ILE A 17 -2.64 8.99 -1.67
CA ILE A 17 -3.54 9.02 -0.51
C ILE A 17 -4.98 9.30 -0.93
N GLU A 18 -5.19 10.31 -1.79
CA GLU A 18 -6.51 10.64 -2.31
C GLU A 18 -7.15 9.45 -3.05
N ARG A 19 -6.38 8.75 -3.90
CA ARG A 19 -6.87 7.60 -4.66
C ARG A 19 -7.20 6.40 -3.78
N LEU A 20 -6.36 6.09 -2.79
CA LEU A 20 -6.62 4.99 -1.85
C LEU A 20 -7.92 5.24 -1.08
N THR A 21 -8.10 6.46 -0.58
CA THR A 21 -9.22 6.80 0.30
C THR A 21 -10.52 7.07 -0.46
N SER A 22 -10.48 7.54 -1.71
CA SER A 22 -11.69 7.91 -2.46
C SER A 22 -12.43 6.72 -3.07
N ASN A 23 -11.77 5.58 -3.26
CA ASN A 23 -12.38 4.39 -3.87
C ASN A 23 -13.11 3.47 -2.85
N SER A 24 -13.18 3.87 -1.58
CA SER A 24 -13.90 3.16 -0.51
C SER A 24 -14.60 4.17 0.39
N HIS A 25 -15.93 4.10 0.49
CA HIS A 25 -16.67 4.99 1.40
C HIS A 25 -16.28 4.79 2.86
N GLY A 26 -16.04 3.54 3.28
CA GLY A 26 -15.64 3.23 4.65
C GLY A 26 -14.23 3.74 4.97
N LEU A 27 -13.26 3.51 4.08
CA LEU A 27 -11.89 4.02 4.26
C LEU A 27 -11.88 5.54 4.18
N ASN A 28 -12.64 6.15 3.27
CA ASN A 28 -12.77 7.61 3.19
C ASN A 28 -13.24 8.20 4.52
N SER A 29 -14.28 7.60 5.11
CA SER A 29 -14.84 8.08 6.37
C SER A 29 -13.86 7.89 7.53
N CYS A 30 -13.20 6.73 7.59
CA CYS A 30 -12.16 6.45 8.58
C CYS A 30 -10.99 7.44 8.47
N TRP A 31 -10.54 7.70 7.25
CA TRP A 31 -9.46 8.63 6.94
C TRP A 31 -9.77 10.07 7.39
N HIS A 32 -10.95 10.60 7.04
CA HIS A 32 -11.33 11.95 7.44
C HIS A 32 -11.48 12.09 8.96
N ALA A 33 -12.00 11.06 9.62
CA ALA A 33 -12.09 11.05 11.08
C ALA A 33 -10.69 11.09 11.72
N PHE A 34 -9.77 10.24 11.24
CA PHE A 34 -8.38 10.22 11.68
C PHE A 34 -7.69 11.58 11.46
N VAL A 35 -7.78 12.14 10.24
CA VAL A 35 -7.13 13.43 9.94
C VAL A 35 -7.64 14.54 10.85
N ASN A 36 -8.96 14.60 11.08
CA ASN A 36 -9.55 15.60 11.98
C ASN A 36 -9.12 15.40 13.45
N GLU A 37 -9.03 14.14 13.91
CA GLU A 37 -8.63 13.83 15.28
C GLU A 37 -7.15 14.11 15.54
N GLU A 38 -6.27 13.66 14.64
CA GLU A 38 -4.82 13.70 14.85
C GLU A 38 -4.19 15.04 14.46
N TYR A 39 -4.70 15.68 13.40
CA TYR A 39 -4.10 16.89 12.84
C TYR A 39 -5.02 18.12 12.89
N GLY A 40 -6.34 17.91 12.90
CA GLY A 40 -7.31 18.99 12.74
C GLY A 40 -7.05 19.80 11.47
N ASP A 41 -7.06 21.13 11.58
CA ASP A 41 -6.82 22.04 10.45
C ASP A 41 -5.35 22.09 10.00
N ASN A 42 -4.41 21.50 10.76
CA ASN A 42 -2.97 21.61 10.51
C ASN A 42 -2.37 20.42 9.76
N TYR A 43 -3.20 19.61 9.07
CA TYR A 43 -2.74 18.44 8.33
C TYR A 43 -1.60 18.77 7.36
N SER A 44 -1.73 19.83 6.55
CA SER A 44 -0.70 20.18 5.56
C SER A 44 0.66 20.53 6.17
N GLU A 45 0.70 20.99 7.43
CA GLU A 45 1.94 21.40 8.10
C GLU A 45 2.56 20.27 8.94
N ASN A 46 1.72 19.36 9.45
CA ASN A 46 2.12 18.35 10.43
C ASN A 46 1.99 16.91 9.94
N ARG A 47 1.58 16.72 8.68
CA ARG A 47 1.40 15.41 8.04
C ARG A 47 2.59 14.48 8.29
N ASN A 48 2.29 13.21 8.54
CA ASN A 48 3.28 12.16 8.63
C ASN A 48 2.82 10.92 7.86
N ASP A 49 3.39 10.72 6.68
CA ASP A 49 3.05 9.65 5.73
C ASP A 49 3.03 8.25 6.38
N LEU A 50 3.93 8.01 7.35
CA LEU A 50 3.96 6.73 8.05
C LEU A 50 2.72 6.54 8.94
N VAL A 51 2.31 7.58 9.67
CA VAL A 51 1.11 7.52 10.52
C VAL A 51 -0.14 7.41 9.63
N ASP A 52 -0.14 8.16 8.52
CA ASP A 52 -1.23 8.15 7.54
C ASP A 52 -1.48 6.73 7.00
N ILE A 53 -0.43 6.04 6.54
CA ILE A 53 -0.57 4.71 5.94
C ILE A 53 -0.88 3.62 6.98
N ILE A 54 -0.34 3.73 8.20
CA ILE A 54 -0.67 2.80 9.31
C ILE A 54 -2.18 2.82 9.57
N THR A 55 -2.81 3.99 9.60
CA THR A 55 -4.26 4.11 9.78
C THR A 55 -5.04 3.34 8.70
N MET A 56 -4.58 3.41 7.44
CA MET A 56 -5.22 2.68 6.34
C MET A 56 -5.00 1.16 6.46
N VAL A 57 -3.81 0.73 6.86
CA VAL A 57 -3.49 -0.68 7.11
C VAL A 57 -4.38 -1.22 8.23
N ASP A 58 -4.51 -0.50 9.34
CA ASP A 58 -5.35 -0.89 10.48
C ASP A 58 -6.82 -1.04 10.09
N TYR A 59 -7.34 -0.11 9.28
CA TYR A 59 -8.69 -0.22 8.72
C TYR A 59 -8.88 -1.50 7.89
N ILE A 60 -7.93 -1.81 7.00
CA ILE A 60 -8.01 -2.98 6.12
C ILE A 60 -7.92 -4.27 6.95
N VAL A 61 -6.97 -4.38 7.86
CA VAL A 61 -6.81 -5.59 8.70
C VAL A 61 -8.00 -5.78 9.62
N GLY A 62 -8.49 -4.71 10.24
CA GLY A 62 -9.70 -4.76 11.08
C GLY A 62 -10.91 -5.27 10.30
N ASN A 63 -11.15 -4.75 9.10
CA ASN A 63 -12.24 -5.21 8.25
C ASN A 63 -12.07 -6.63 7.72
N LEU A 64 -10.84 -7.05 7.43
CA LEU A 64 -10.55 -8.43 7.03
C LEU A 64 -10.95 -9.41 8.15
N LYS A 65 -10.61 -9.10 9.41
CA LYS A 65 -10.99 -9.91 10.58
C LYS A 65 -12.51 -10.05 10.73
N GLU A 66 -13.24 -9.00 10.39
CA GLU A 66 -14.71 -8.98 10.49
C GLU A 66 -15.43 -9.46 9.22
N GLY A 67 -14.69 -9.84 8.16
CA GLY A 67 -15.26 -10.23 6.87
C GLY A 67 -15.93 -9.08 6.11
N LYS A 68 -15.65 -7.82 6.46
CA LYS A 68 -16.21 -6.60 5.86
C LYS A 68 -15.37 -6.13 4.67
N THR A 69 -15.34 -6.93 3.61
CA THR A 69 -14.39 -6.73 2.50
C THR A 69 -15.01 -6.12 1.24
N SER A 70 -16.19 -5.49 1.33
CA SER A 70 -16.92 -4.93 0.18
C SER A 70 -16.08 -3.91 -0.60
N ASP A 71 -15.24 -3.18 0.10
CA ASP A 71 -14.51 -2.03 -0.43
C ASP A 71 -13.09 -2.39 -0.87
N PHE A 72 -12.62 -3.61 -0.58
CA PHE A 72 -11.22 -3.99 -0.79
C PHE A 72 -10.84 -3.94 -2.27
N LYS A 73 -11.76 -4.33 -3.15
CA LYS A 73 -11.51 -4.26 -4.60
C LYS A 73 -11.09 -2.84 -5.04
N GLY A 74 -11.80 -1.80 -4.58
CA GLY A 74 -11.47 -0.42 -4.94
C GLY A 74 -10.14 0.05 -4.36
N ILE A 75 -9.81 -0.38 -3.13
CA ILE A 75 -8.53 -0.07 -2.48
C ILE A 75 -7.36 -0.69 -3.25
N PHE A 76 -7.44 -1.97 -3.60
CA PHE A 76 -6.35 -2.66 -4.31
C PHE A 76 -6.28 -2.29 -5.80
N GLU A 77 -7.38 -1.85 -6.42
CA GLU A 77 -7.35 -1.20 -7.75
C GLU A 77 -6.61 0.15 -7.70
N ALA A 78 -6.78 0.94 -6.65
CA ALA A 78 -6.01 2.17 -6.46
C ALA A 78 -4.52 1.87 -6.25
N ALA A 79 -4.18 0.89 -5.40
CA ALA A 79 -2.81 0.46 -5.18
C ALA A 79 -2.13 -0.01 -6.48
N GLU A 80 -2.85 -0.75 -7.33
CA GLU A 80 -2.36 -1.16 -8.67
C GLU A 80 -1.99 0.04 -9.54
N GLN A 81 -2.88 1.04 -9.62
CA GLN A 81 -2.63 2.25 -10.42
C GLN A 81 -1.43 3.04 -9.89
N ILE A 82 -1.29 3.15 -8.58
CA ILE A 82 -0.16 3.86 -7.96
C ILE A 82 1.16 3.12 -8.22
N LEU A 83 1.17 1.79 -8.19
CA LEU A 83 2.35 1.00 -8.58
C LEU A 83 2.71 1.15 -10.07
N GLU A 84 1.73 1.38 -10.95
CA GLU A 84 1.95 1.60 -12.39
C GLU A 84 2.48 3.00 -12.68
N ASP A 85 1.75 4.02 -12.22
CA ASP A 85 1.90 5.40 -12.67
C ASP A 85 2.50 6.34 -11.62
N GLY A 86 2.78 5.83 -10.40
CA GLY A 86 3.35 6.60 -9.31
C GLY A 86 4.79 7.04 -9.55
N ASP A 87 5.18 8.13 -8.91
CA ASP A 87 6.59 8.45 -8.70
C ASP A 87 7.22 7.46 -7.70
N ASP A 88 8.53 7.58 -7.47
CA ASP A 88 9.25 6.61 -6.65
C ASP A 88 8.74 6.63 -5.20
N THR A 89 8.39 7.82 -4.67
CA THR A 89 7.83 8.00 -3.32
C THR A 89 6.44 7.39 -3.20
N ALA A 90 5.54 7.63 -4.16
CA ALA A 90 4.20 7.06 -4.16
C ALA A 90 4.23 5.53 -4.30
N ARG A 91 5.17 4.98 -5.08
CA ARG A 91 5.37 3.54 -5.17
C ARG A 91 5.88 2.95 -3.86
N GLU A 92 6.91 3.56 -3.26
CA GLU A 92 7.45 3.12 -1.98
C GLU A 92 6.38 3.14 -0.88
N PHE A 93 5.51 4.15 -0.88
CA PHE A 93 4.36 4.24 0.01
C PHE A 93 3.40 3.05 -0.10
N ILE A 94 3.16 2.54 -1.32
CA ILE A 94 2.37 1.32 -1.51
C ILE A 94 3.15 0.08 -1.10
N ILE A 95 4.42 -0.05 -1.52
CA ILE A 95 5.21 -1.26 -1.27
C ILE A 95 5.47 -1.44 0.23
N VAL A 96 6.12 -0.46 0.84
CA VAL A 96 6.59 -0.51 2.24
C VAL A 96 5.48 -0.08 3.19
N GLY A 97 4.77 0.99 2.86
CA GLY A 97 3.72 1.52 3.74
C GLY A 97 2.50 0.61 3.79
N LEU A 98 1.92 0.29 2.64
CA LEU A 98 0.67 -0.47 2.57
C LEU A 98 0.90 -2.00 2.59
N LEU A 99 1.62 -2.55 1.60
CA LEU A 99 1.67 -4.00 1.40
C LEU A 99 2.48 -4.70 2.49
N GLU A 100 3.68 -4.21 2.80
CA GLU A 100 4.48 -4.74 3.92
C GLU A 100 3.79 -4.49 5.26
N GLY A 101 3.16 -3.32 5.45
CA GLY A 101 2.33 -3.02 6.62
C GLY A 101 1.21 -4.03 6.84
N LEU A 102 0.50 -4.43 5.78
CA LEU A 102 -0.53 -5.46 5.83
C LEU A 102 0.03 -6.83 6.22
N GLN A 103 1.18 -7.24 5.68
CA GLN A 103 1.84 -8.51 6.05
C GLN A 103 2.21 -8.52 7.53
N ASN A 104 2.83 -7.43 8.02
CA ASN A 104 3.22 -7.27 9.42
C ASN A 104 2.01 -7.34 10.35
N ASN A 105 0.97 -6.54 10.10
CA ASN A 105 -0.22 -6.52 10.96
C ASN A 105 -1.00 -7.84 10.91
N CYS A 106 -1.12 -8.47 9.73
CA CYS A 106 -1.73 -9.81 9.66
C CYS A 106 -0.92 -10.85 10.42
N GLY A 107 0.41 -10.79 10.37
CA GLY A 107 1.30 -11.65 11.15
C GLY A 107 1.09 -11.52 12.66
N LEU A 108 0.99 -10.28 13.17
CA LEU A 108 0.69 -10.00 14.58
C LEU A 108 -0.68 -10.54 15.00
N GLU A 109 -1.66 -10.48 14.11
CA GLU A 109 -3.04 -10.92 14.35
C GLU A 109 -3.28 -12.41 14.04
N ASN A 110 -2.23 -13.17 13.68
CA ASN A 110 -2.30 -14.57 13.23
C ASN A 110 -3.27 -14.80 12.05
N ILE A 111 -3.39 -13.82 11.16
CA ILE A 111 -4.16 -13.90 9.92
C ILE A 111 -3.26 -14.42 8.81
N ASN A 112 -3.74 -15.41 8.05
CA ASN A 112 -2.98 -15.92 6.91
C ASN A 112 -2.97 -14.91 5.74
N TYR A 113 -1.91 -14.11 5.65
CA TYR A 113 -1.74 -13.12 4.59
C TYR A 113 -1.22 -13.72 3.27
N HIS A 114 -0.65 -14.93 3.26
CA HIS A 114 -0.07 -15.55 2.04
C HIS A 114 -1.06 -15.66 0.89
N THR A 115 -2.33 -15.95 1.21
CA THR A 115 -3.41 -16.09 0.24
C THR A 115 -4.64 -15.26 0.61
N GLY A 116 -4.62 -14.59 1.78
CA GLY A 116 -5.78 -13.90 2.35
C GLY A 116 -6.30 -12.77 1.47
N PHE A 117 -5.42 -12.15 0.68
CA PHE A 117 -5.74 -11.02 -0.19
C PHE A 117 -5.85 -11.37 -1.69
N ASP A 118 -5.54 -12.61 -2.10
CA ASP A 118 -5.37 -13.00 -3.51
C ASP A 118 -6.51 -12.56 -4.43
N GLN A 119 -7.75 -12.58 -3.93
CA GLN A 119 -8.93 -12.24 -4.72
C GLN A 119 -9.05 -10.74 -5.07
N TRP A 120 -8.31 -9.86 -4.38
CA TRP A 120 -8.32 -8.41 -4.62
C TRP A 120 -7.03 -7.91 -5.25
N LEU A 121 -5.95 -8.69 -5.20
CA LEU A 121 -4.67 -8.31 -5.78
C LEU A 121 -4.73 -8.39 -7.31
N ASN A 122 -4.47 -7.27 -7.96
CA ASN A 122 -4.29 -7.17 -9.40
C ASN A 122 -2.86 -7.63 -9.80
N PRO A 123 -2.54 -7.80 -11.09
CA PRO A 123 -1.28 -8.43 -11.50
C PRO A 123 -0.01 -7.81 -10.90
N LYS A 124 0.10 -6.47 -10.82
CA LYS A 124 1.30 -5.81 -10.31
C LYS A 124 1.36 -5.84 -8.78
N THR A 125 0.26 -5.51 -8.12
CA THR A 125 0.10 -5.64 -6.66
C THR A 125 0.35 -7.07 -6.19
N LYS A 126 -0.17 -8.09 -6.90
CA LYS A 126 0.09 -9.51 -6.60
C LYS A 126 1.56 -9.85 -6.75
N LYS A 127 2.20 -9.37 -7.82
CA LYS A 127 3.62 -9.60 -8.05
C LYS A 127 4.46 -8.97 -6.94
N THR A 128 4.21 -7.71 -6.59
CA THR A 128 4.88 -7.04 -5.49
C THR A 128 4.64 -7.76 -4.16
N TRP A 129 3.40 -8.18 -3.89
CA TRP A 129 3.05 -8.96 -2.69
C TRP A 129 3.87 -10.25 -2.58
N ASP A 130 3.93 -11.04 -3.65
CA ASP A 130 4.67 -12.29 -3.68
C ASP A 130 6.18 -12.08 -3.54
N GLY A 131 6.71 -11.01 -4.12
CA GLY A 131 8.12 -10.69 -3.96
C GLY A 131 8.46 -10.21 -2.55
N LEU A 132 7.54 -9.54 -1.82
CA LEU A 132 7.73 -9.23 -0.40
C LEU A 132 7.74 -10.50 0.46
N ILE A 133 6.80 -11.43 0.22
CA ILE A 133 6.81 -12.75 0.87
C ILE A 133 8.15 -13.45 0.60
N TYR A 134 8.58 -13.48 -0.66
CA TYR A 134 9.85 -14.08 -1.04
C TYR A 134 11.06 -13.40 -0.38
N LEU A 135 11.09 -12.05 -0.33
CA LEU A 135 12.15 -11.27 0.31
C LEU A 135 12.31 -11.66 1.78
N TRP A 136 11.20 -11.75 2.52
CA TRP A 136 11.24 -11.99 3.95
C TRP A 136 11.39 -13.46 4.34
N GLU A 137 10.77 -14.37 3.60
CA GLU A 137 10.60 -15.76 4.05
C GLU A 137 11.50 -16.77 3.35
N SER A 138 12.10 -16.42 2.20
CA SER A 138 13.03 -17.35 1.55
C SER A 138 14.36 -17.45 2.30
N ASN A 139 14.95 -18.66 2.26
CA ASN A 139 16.27 -18.97 2.85
C ASN A 139 17.43 -18.71 1.87
N ASP A 140 17.13 -18.17 0.69
CA ASP A 140 18.11 -17.82 -0.33
C ASP A 140 19.07 -16.73 0.18
N SER A 141 20.28 -16.70 -0.37
CA SER A 141 21.26 -15.68 -0.01
C SER A 141 20.78 -14.28 -0.43
N MET A 142 21.38 -13.22 0.13
CA MET A 142 21.04 -11.85 -0.29
C MET A 142 21.34 -11.61 -1.76
N GLU A 143 22.39 -12.24 -2.30
CA GLU A 143 22.74 -12.16 -3.72
C GLU A 143 21.67 -12.85 -4.59
N GLU A 144 21.20 -14.03 -4.18
CA GLU A 144 20.13 -14.76 -4.88
C GLU A 144 18.79 -14.01 -4.80
N LYS A 145 18.47 -13.42 -3.63
CA LYS A 145 17.30 -12.56 -3.45
C LYS A 145 17.38 -11.34 -4.35
N HIS A 146 18.50 -10.63 -4.35
CA HIS A 146 18.69 -9.45 -5.18
C HIS A 146 18.51 -9.75 -6.67
N GLU A 147 19.01 -10.88 -7.16
CA GLU A 147 18.83 -11.26 -8.56
C GLU A 147 17.37 -11.56 -8.89
N LYS A 148 16.68 -12.34 -8.05
CA LYS A 148 15.27 -12.70 -8.29
C LYS A 148 14.31 -11.54 -8.09
N LEU A 149 14.57 -10.62 -7.15
CA LEU A 149 13.72 -9.46 -6.85
C LEU A 149 13.65 -8.44 -7.99
N LYS A 150 14.65 -8.42 -8.89
CA LYS A 150 14.58 -7.64 -10.14
C LYS A 150 13.34 -7.96 -10.96
N ASP A 151 12.92 -9.22 -10.95
CA ASP A 151 11.71 -9.63 -11.66
C ASP A 151 10.46 -9.08 -10.98
N PHE A 152 10.44 -8.99 -9.65
CA PHE A 152 9.30 -8.52 -8.87
C PHE A 152 9.10 -7.00 -8.89
N LYS A 153 10.10 -6.23 -9.36
CA LYS A 153 10.10 -4.75 -9.38
C LYS A 153 9.87 -4.15 -7.97
N ILE A 154 10.49 -4.77 -6.98
CA ILE A 154 10.57 -4.33 -5.57
C ILE A 154 11.98 -3.82 -5.33
#